data_AF-A0A537J7Q4-F1
#
_entry.id   AF-A0A537J7Q4-F1
#
_cell.length_a   1.000
_cell.length_b   1.000
_cell.length_c   1.000
_cell.angle_alpha   90.00
_cell.angle_beta   90.00
_cell.angle_gamma   90.00
#
_symmetry.space_group_name_H-M   'P 1'
#
loop_
_entity.id
_entity.type
_entity.pdbx_description
1 polymer ?
#
loop_
_entity_poly.entity_id
_entity_poly.type
_entity_poly.pdbx_seq_one_letter_code
_entity_poly.pdbx_strand_id
1 'polypeptide(L)'
;MIPVPGAQERAAVRRYRPGDFPVLAALIEAAAAPERSMTATGLREFLDYPGYRPEDDLFVAPSEDGAGLLGARDVRVTARGDETVPILESWGMMHPEARPGGVGPALLVTATQRAGQIVRARGRERGIFQARCATDDLASQRLFEAGGLSQARVLLTILRPTLENLSPAH
;
A
#
# COMPACT_ATOMS: atom_id res chain seq x y z
N MET A 1 18.14 -34.58 16.22
CA MET A 1 18.40 -33.71 15.05
C MET A 1 17.05 -33.33 14.49
N ILE A 2 16.58 -32.12 14.79
CA ILE A 2 15.26 -31.63 14.40
C ILE A 2 15.40 -31.07 12.97
N PRO A 3 14.50 -31.40 12.02
CA PRO A 3 14.63 -30.90 10.66
C PRO A 3 14.51 -29.38 10.66
N VAL A 4 15.49 -28.71 10.07
CA VAL A 4 15.42 -27.27 9.77
C VAL A 4 14.28 -27.10 8.76
N PRO A 5 13.26 -26.26 9.02
CA PRO A 5 12.24 -25.97 8.04
C PRO A 5 12.90 -25.43 6.78
N GLY A 6 12.63 -26.09 5.66
CA GLY A 6 13.16 -25.71 4.36
C GLY A 6 12.88 -24.25 4.04
N ALA A 7 13.78 -23.65 3.27
CA ALA A 7 13.60 -22.33 2.69
C ALA A 7 12.22 -22.27 2.01
N GLN A 8 11.23 -21.69 2.68
CA GLN A 8 10.08 -21.12 2.01
C GLN A 8 10.66 -20.11 1.04
N GLU A 9 10.51 -20.38 -0.26
CA GLU A 9 10.69 -19.37 -1.30
C GLU A 9 9.85 -18.16 -0.89
N ARG A 10 10.51 -17.17 -0.29
CA ARG A 10 9.92 -15.86 -0.06
C ARG A 10 9.56 -15.36 -1.43
N ALA A 11 8.27 -15.23 -1.75
CA ALA A 11 7.86 -14.50 -2.95
C ALA A 11 8.63 -13.17 -2.96
N ALA A 12 9.53 -13.03 -3.93
CA ALA A 12 10.54 -11.98 -3.90
C ALA A 12 9.86 -10.65 -4.19
N VAL A 13 9.67 -9.84 -3.14
CA VAL A 13 9.21 -8.47 -3.30
C VAL A 13 10.15 -7.74 -4.25
N ARG A 14 9.58 -7.11 -5.27
CA ARG A 14 10.32 -6.36 -6.28
C ARG A 14 9.63 -5.04 -6.58
N ARG A 15 10.36 -4.13 -7.21
CA ARG A 15 9.77 -2.92 -7.79
C ARG A 15 8.74 -3.29 -8.85
N TYR A 16 7.71 -2.47 -8.91
CA TYR A 16 6.75 -2.45 -10.00
C TYR A 16 7.45 -2.17 -11.33
N ARG A 17 6.91 -2.75 -12.38
CA ARG A 17 7.27 -2.50 -13.78
C ARG A 17 5.99 -2.11 -14.52
N PRO A 18 6.05 -1.27 -15.57
CA PRO A 18 4.86 -0.93 -16.35
C PRO A 18 4.06 -2.13 -16.87
N GLY A 19 4.74 -3.25 -17.16
CA GLY A 19 4.09 -4.51 -17.56
C GLY A 19 3.27 -5.20 -16.46
N ASP A 20 3.43 -4.82 -15.19
CA ASP A 20 2.63 -5.34 -14.07
C ASP A 20 1.25 -4.68 -13.98
N PHE A 21 0.97 -3.64 -14.78
CA PHE A 21 -0.29 -2.90 -14.73
C PHE A 21 -1.54 -3.83 -14.77
N PRO A 22 -1.65 -4.82 -15.68
CA PRO A 22 -2.84 -5.66 -15.75
C PRO A 22 -3.03 -6.52 -14.49
N VAL A 23 -1.95 -7.09 -13.95
CA VAL A 23 -2.01 -7.94 -12.76
C VAL A 23 -2.18 -7.14 -11.47
N LEU A 24 -1.73 -5.88 -11.45
CA LEU A 24 -2.03 -4.94 -10.38
C LEU A 24 -3.52 -4.57 -10.36
N ALA A 25 -4.12 -4.30 -11.52
CA ALA A 25 -5.54 -4.03 -11.63
C ALA A 25 -6.38 -5.23 -11.13
N ALA A 26 -5.98 -6.46 -11.51
CA ALA A 26 -6.64 -7.68 -11.04
C ALA A 26 -6.52 -7.86 -9.52
N LEU A 27 -5.35 -7.55 -8.93
CA LEU A 27 -5.18 -7.57 -7.48
C LEU A 27 -6.10 -6.56 -6.77
N ILE A 28 -6.22 -5.34 -7.32
CA ILE A 28 -7.10 -4.32 -6.74
C ILE A 28 -8.55 -4.80 -6.74
N GLU A 29 -9.02 -5.34 -7.87
CA GLU A 29 -10.37 -5.88 -7.98
C GLU A 29 -10.60 -7.02 -6.98
N ALA A 30 -9.65 -7.96 -6.86
CA ALA A 30 -9.75 -9.07 -5.92
C ALA A 30 -9.75 -8.65 -4.45
N ALA A 31 -9.04 -7.58 -4.10
CA ALA A 31 -8.92 -7.07 -2.74
C ALA A 31 -9.95 -5.97 -2.39
N ALA A 32 -10.68 -5.44 -3.38
CA ALA A 32 -11.56 -4.30 -3.19
C ALA A 32 -12.86 -4.69 -2.47
N ALA A 33 -13.14 -3.99 -1.37
CA ALA A 33 -14.51 -3.74 -0.96
C ALA A 33 -15.14 -2.71 -1.93
N PRO A 34 -16.48 -2.64 -2.06
CA PRO A 34 -17.14 -1.76 -3.04
C PRO A 34 -16.63 -0.31 -3.05
N GLU A 35 -16.31 0.23 -1.86
CA GLU A 35 -15.81 1.60 -1.66
C GLU A 35 -14.32 1.80 -2.01
N ARG A 36 -13.61 0.72 -2.33
CA ARG A 36 -12.19 0.71 -2.71
C ARG A 36 -11.97 0.19 -4.14
N SER A 37 -13.05 -0.08 -4.87
CA SER A 37 -12.98 -0.43 -6.28
C SER A 37 -12.33 0.71 -7.07
N MET A 38 -11.47 0.34 -8.01
CA MET A 38 -10.74 1.30 -8.84
C MET A 38 -10.82 0.83 -10.28
N THR A 39 -11.33 1.69 -11.16
CA THR A 39 -11.31 1.40 -12.60
C THR A 39 -9.88 1.40 -13.12
N ALA A 40 -9.65 0.78 -14.28
CA ALA A 40 -8.33 0.85 -14.93
C ALA A 40 -7.89 2.30 -15.21
N THR A 41 -8.83 3.21 -15.53
CA THR A 41 -8.52 4.64 -15.66
C THR A 41 -8.09 5.24 -14.33
N GLY A 42 -8.84 4.97 -13.25
CA GLY A 42 -8.48 5.42 -11.91
C GLY A 42 -7.11 4.90 -11.46
N LEU A 43 -6.75 3.67 -11.84
CA LEU A 43 -5.42 3.13 -11.56
C LEU A 43 -4.32 3.88 -12.33
N ARG A 44 -4.55 4.23 -13.60
CA ARG A 44 -3.57 5.05 -14.35
C ARG A 44 -3.36 6.41 -13.68
N GLU A 45 -4.44 7.08 -13.31
CA GLU A 45 -4.38 8.36 -12.60
C GLU A 45 -3.68 8.24 -11.25
N PHE A 46 -3.95 7.15 -10.50
CA PHE A 46 -3.28 6.86 -9.24
C PHE A 46 -1.77 6.67 -9.41
N LEU A 47 -1.33 6.04 -10.50
CA LEU A 47 0.07 5.80 -10.82
C LEU A 47 0.78 7.04 -11.40
N ASP A 48 0.05 7.97 -12.01
CA ASP A 48 0.55 9.22 -12.58
C ASP A 48 0.52 10.40 -11.60
N TYR A 49 0.43 10.13 -10.29
CA TYR A 49 0.36 11.17 -9.27
C TYR A 49 1.65 12.03 -9.24
N PRO A 50 1.56 13.37 -9.19
CA PRO A 50 2.74 14.23 -9.18
C PRO A 50 3.74 13.90 -8.07
N GLY A 51 5.01 13.69 -8.46
CA GLY A 51 6.09 13.39 -7.52
C GLY A 51 6.12 11.94 -7.01
N TYR A 52 5.30 11.05 -7.58
CA TYR A 52 5.34 9.62 -7.38
C TYR A 52 5.91 8.92 -8.62
N ARG A 53 6.85 7.98 -8.42
CA ARG A 53 7.41 7.17 -9.51
C ARG A 53 7.13 5.70 -9.23
N PRO A 54 6.11 5.09 -9.86
CA PRO A 54 5.74 3.71 -9.59
C PRO A 54 6.92 2.73 -9.65
N GLU A 55 7.83 2.91 -10.60
CA GLU A 55 9.00 2.06 -10.78
C GLU A 55 9.98 2.09 -9.61
N ASP A 56 9.97 3.15 -8.80
CA ASP A 56 10.85 3.33 -7.64
C ASP A 56 10.10 3.16 -6.31
N ASP A 57 8.83 3.51 -6.29
CA ASP A 57 8.04 3.77 -5.09
C ASP A 57 6.90 2.76 -4.88
N LEU A 58 6.56 1.94 -5.90
CA LEU A 58 5.62 0.83 -5.79
C LEU A 58 6.36 -0.51 -5.75
N PHE A 59 5.99 -1.34 -4.79
CA PHE A 59 6.52 -2.67 -4.62
C PHE A 59 5.41 -3.71 -4.77
N VAL A 60 5.73 -4.79 -5.46
CA VAL A 60 4.81 -5.89 -5.75
C VAL A 60 5.41 -7.20 -5.29
N ALA A 61 4.55 -8.11 -4.83
CA ALA A 61 4.90 -9.48 -4.50
C ALA A 61 4.18 -10.41 -5.50
N PRO A 62 4.90 -11.02 -6.46
CA PRO A 62 4.30 -11.98 -7.39
C PRO A 62 3.71 -13.21 -6.68
N SER A 63 2.72 -13.85 -7.29
CA SER A 63 2.30 -15.20 -6.91
C SER A 63 3.38 -16.24 -7.23
N GLU A 64 3.30 -17.41 -6.57
CA GLU A 64 4.27 -18.50 -6.77
C GLU A 64 4.31 -18.99 -8.22
N ASP A 65 3.16 -18.97 -8.91
CA ASP A 65 3.04 -19.33 -10.33
C ASP A 65 3.41 -18.17 -11.29
N GLY A 66 3.68 -16.97 -10.77
CA GLY A 66 4.00 -15.77 -11.53
C GLY A 66 2.84 -15.19 -12.36
N ALA A 67 1.64 -15.76 -12.29
CA ALA A 67 0.48 -15.35 -13.07
C ALA A 67 -0.21 -14.08 -12.52
N GLY A 68 0.04 -13.73 -11.26
CA GLY A 68 -0.56 -12.59 -10.60
C GLY A 68 0.30 -12.02 -9.48
N LEU A 69 -0.36 -11.29 -8.58
CA LEU A 69 0.27 -10.68 -7.41
C LEU A 69 -0.42 -11.16 -6.13
N LEU A 70 0.37 -11.48 -5.11
CA LEU A 70 -0.11 -11.74 -3.74
C LEU A 70 -0.26 -10.46 -2.93
N GLY A 71 0.37 -9.37 -3.35
CA GLY A 71 0.23 -8.08 -2.69
C GLY A 71 0.99 -6.97 -3.39
N ALA A 72 0.62 -5.74 -3.06
CA ALA A 72 1.29 -4.53 -3.51
C ALA A 72 1.29 -3.50 -2.38
N ARG A 73 2.35 -2.67 -2.32
CA ARG A 73 2.46 -1.58 -1.35
C ARG A 73 3.34 -0.48 -1.91
N ASP A 74 2.91 0.76 -1.74
CA ASP A 74 3.65 1.93 -2.18
C ASP A 74 4.17 2.79 -1.03
N VAL A 75 4.87 3.85 -1.40
CA VAL A 75 5.13 5.00 -0.54
C VAL A 75 5.02 6.28 -1.35
N ARG A 76 4.30 7.26 -0.81
CA ARG A 76 4.08 8.58 -1.41
C ARG A 76 4.39 9.65 -0.40
N VAL A 77 4.92 10.78 -0.86
CA VAL A 77 5.00 11.97 -0.01
C VAL A 77 3.65 12.68 -0.07
N THR A 78 3.00 12.85 1.08
CA THR A 78 1.79 13.67 1.15
C THR A 78 2.17 15.14 1.20
N ALA A 79 1.61 15.94 0.30
CA ALA A 79 2.02 17.34 0.14
C ALA A 79 1.15 18.30 0.97
N ARG A 80 1.74 18.93 1.99
CA ARG A 80 1.80 20.40 2.03
C ARG A 80 3.19 20.91 1.66
N GLY A 81 4.23 20.08 1.82
CA GLY A 81 5.58 20.31 1.29
C GLY A 81 6.41 21.28 2.12
N ASP A 82 5.80 21.90 3.13
CA ASP A 82 6.37 22.86 4.06
C ASP A 82 6.53 22.28 5.48
N GLU A 83 6.15 21.01 5.69
CA GLU A 83 6.23 20.39 7.01
C GLU A 83 7.70 20.26 7.47
N THR A 84 7.94 20.60 8.74
CA THR A 84 9.26 20.41 9.37
C THR A 84 9.67 18.93 9.40
N VAL A 85 8.68 18.03 9.40
CA VAL A 85 8.87 16.58 9.32
C VAL A 85 8.02 16.05 8.17
N PRO A 86 8.63 15.54 7.08
CA PRO A 86 7.87 15.03 5.95
C PRO A 86 7.01 13.83 6.37
N ILE A 87 5.77 13.81 5.90
CA ILE A 87 4.85 12.69 6.07
C ILE A 87 4.83 11.89 4.78
N LEU A 88 5.07 10.58 4.90
CA LEU A 88 5.05 9.62 3.82
C LEU A 88 3.88 8.66 4.07
N GLU A 89 2.91 8.67 3.17
CA GLU A 89 1.78 7.77 3.21
C GLU A 89 2.05 6.52 2.40
N SER A 90 1.69 5.37 2.94
CA SER A 90 1.78 4.08 2.28
C SER A 90 0.40 3.46 2.16
N TRP A 91 -0.01 3.27 0.93
CA TRP A 91 -1.13 2.43 0.56
C TRP A 91 -0.64 1.01 0.29
N GLY A 92 -1.47 0.01 0.57
CA GLY A 92 -1.16 -1.36 0.19
C GLY A 92 -2.35 -2.29 0.32
N MET A 93 -2.22 -3.44 -0.33
CA MET A 93 -3.24 -4.48 -0.40
C MET A 93 -2.60 -5.85 -0.51
N MET A 94 -3.35 -6.85 -0.06
CA MET A 94 -2.99 -8.26 -0.16
C MET A 94 -4.11 -8.98 -0.90
N HIS A 95 -3.75 -9.96 -1.70
CA HIS A 95 -4.73 -10.86 -2.29
C HIS A 95 -5.48 -11.60 -1.17
N PRO A 96 -6.80 -11.87 -1.28
CA PRO A 96 -7.55 -12.58 -0.24
C PRO A 96 -6.98 -13.96 0.13
N GLU A 97 -6.31 -14.61 -0.82
CA GLU A 97 -5.66 -15.92 -0.60
C GLU A 97 -4.24 -15.82 -0.03
N ALA A 98 -3.72 -14.60 0.15
CA ALA A 98 -2.39 -14.41 0.72
C ALA A 98 -2.39 -14.89 2.19
N ARG A 99 -1.44 -15.77 2.52
CA ARG A 99 -1.33 -16.33 3.88
C ARG A 99 -0.98 -15.23 4.89
N PRO A 100 -1.58 -15.24 6.10
CA PRO A 100 -1.14 -14.38 7.20
C PRO A 100 0.36 -14.57 7.48
N GLY A 101 1.10 -13.47 7.63
CA GLY A 101 2.56 -13.51 7.80
C GLY A 101 3.36 -13.87 6.53
N GLY A 102 2.70 -13.98 5.37
CA GLY A 102 3.33 -14.22 4.07
C GLY A 102 4.06 -12.99 3.52
N VAL A 103 3.58 -12.44 2.41
CA VAL A 103 4.28 -11.35 1.69
C VAL A 103 4.17 -9.98 2.38
N GLY A 104 3.21 -9.81 3.28
CA GLY A 104 2.91 -8.54 3.93
C GLY A 104 4.08 -7.91 4.70
N PRO A 105 4.74 -8.64 5.61
CA PRO A 105 5.92 -8.12 6.32
C PRO A 105 7.04 -7.66 5.38
N ALA A 106 7.31 -8.42 4.31
CA ALA A 106 8.36 -8.06 3.35
C ALA A 106 8.00 -6.78 2.56
N LEU A 107 6.74 -6.65 2.14
CA LEU A 107 6.25 -5.43 1.48
C LEU A 107 6.33 -4.20 2.40
N LEU A 108 5.94 -4.34 3.67
CA LEU A 108 5.99 -3.25 4.65
C LEU A 108 7.43 -2.80 4.91
N VAL A 109 8.35 -3.74 5.18
CA VAL A 109 9.77 -3.43 5.37
C VAL A 109 10.35 -2.71 4.16
N THR A 110 10.04 -3.18 2.94
CA THR A 110 10.54 -2.57 1.71
C THR A 110 10.03 -1.13 1.55
N ALA A 111 8.74 -0.89 1.80
CA ALA A 111 8.15 0.45 1.74
C ALA A 111 8.74 1.39 2.79
N THR A 112 8.94 0.92 4.03
CA THR A 112 9.55 1.73 5.11
C THR A 112 11.02 2.05 4.81
N GLN A 113 11.78 1.12 4.23
CA GLN A 113 13.14 1.39 3.78
C GLN A 113 13.18 2.45 2.68
N ARG A 114 12.28 2.36 1.70
CA ARG A 114 12.14 3.37 0.64
C ARG A 114 11.75 4.73 1.22
N ALA A 115 10.82 4.77 2.18
CA ALA A 115 10.46 5.98 2.88
C ALA A 115 11.69 6.67 3.52
N GLY A 116 12.54 5.89 4.20
CA GLY A 116 13.80 6.38 4.77
C GLY A 116 14.78 6.92 3.72
N GLN A 117 14.82 6.32 2.52
CA GLN A 117 15.63 6.85 1.41
C GLN A 117 15.10 8.20 0.93
N ILE A 118 13.78 8.35 0.78
CA ILE A 118 13.13 9.61 0.37
C ILE A 118 13.42 10.73 1.38
N VAL A 119 13.32 10.42 2.69
CA VAL A 119 13.62 11.36 3.78
C VAL A 119 15.06 11.88 3.68
N ARG A 120 16.04 10.97 3.53
CA ARG A 120 17.46 11.33 3.40
C ARG A 120 17.75 12.13 2.13
N ALA A 121 17.18 11.72 1.00
CA ALA A 121 17.35 12.43 -0.28
C ALA A 121 16.83 13.88 -0.24
N ARG A 122 15.90 14.18 0.67
CA ARG A 122 15.38 15.54 0.92
C ARG A 122 16.16 16.31 1.99
N GLY A 123 17.30 15.80 2.45
CA GLY A 123 18.12 16.44 3.48
C GLY A 123 17.43 16.53 4.85
N ARG A 124 16.51 15.60 5.16
CA ARG A 124 15.81 15.55 6.44
C ARG A 124 16.39 14.43 7.31
N GLU A 125 16.50 14.69 8.61
CA GLU A 125 16.99 13.71 9.60
C GLU A 125 15.90 12.71 10.01
N ARG A 126 14.64 13.12 9.93
CA ARG A 126 13.47 12.33 10.33
C ARG A 126 12.30 12.53 9.38
N GLY A 127 11.44 11.52 9.32
CA GLY A 127 10.16 11.54 8.61
C GLY A 127 9.14 10.65 9.30
N ILE A 128 7.87 10.83 9.00
CA ILE A 128 6.77 10.03 9.52
C ILE A 128 6.30 9.10 8.40
N PHE A 129 6.30 7.79 8.66
CA PHE A 129 5.65 6.81 7.79
C PHE A 129 4.25 6.52 8.35
N GLN A 130 3.21 6.75 7.56
CA GLN A 130 1.84 6.46 7.95
C GLN A 130 1.19 5.48 6.97
N ALA A 131 0.36 4.60 7.51
CA ALA A 131 -0.53 3.73 6.75
C ALA A 131 -1.91 3.78 7.40
N ARG A 132 -2.95 3.40 6.64
CA ARG A 132 -4.33 3.35 7.11
C ARG A 132 -4.92 1.97 6.82
N CYS A 133 -5.74 1.48 7.73
CA CYS A 133 -6.60 0.31 7.53
C CYS A 133 -7.97 0.58 8.17
N ALA A 134 -8.94 -0.29 7.88
CA ALA A 134 -10.21 -0.24 8.58
C ALA A 134 -10.06 -0.67 10.04
N THR A 135 -10.97 -0.23 10.91
CA THR A 135 -10.94 -0.52 12.35
C THR A 135 -11.20 -2.00 12.67
N ASP A 136 -11.86 -2.72 11.78
CA ASP A 136 -12.14 -4.15 11.85
C ASP A 136 -11.11 -5.01 11.10
N ASP A 137 -10.19 -4.40 10.35
CA ASP A 137 -9.07 -5.07 9.69
C ASP A 137 -7.93 -5.39 10.68
N LEU A 138 -8.17 -6.40 11.52
CA LEU A 138 -7.22 -6.85 12.55
C LEU A 138 -5.93 -7.43 11.94
N ALA A 139 -5.97 -7.91 10.69
CA ALA A 139 -4.80 -8.46 10.02
C ALA A 139 -3.82 -7.33 9.67
N SER A 140 -4.30 -6.23 9.08
CA SER A 140 -3.48 -5.06 8.80
C SER A 140 -2.98 -4.39 10.08
N GLN A 141 -3.81 -4.30 11.13
CA GLN A 141 -3.38 -3.74 12.42
C GLN A 141 -2.18 -4.50 13.00
N ARG A 142 -2.27 -5.84 13.07
CA ARG A 142 -1.16 -6.69 13.54
C ARG A 142 0.08 -6.58 12.66
N LEU A 143 -0.09 -6.49 11.33
CA LEU A 143 1.02 -6.29 10.41
C LEU A 143 1.74 -4.97 10.68
N PHE A 144 0.99 -3.88 10.90
CA PHE A 144 1.56 -2.56 11.19
C PHE A 144 2.26 -2.52 12.53
N GLU A 145 1.66 -3.07 13.59
CA GLU A 145 2.27 -3.17 14.92
C GLU A 145 3.57 -3.98 14.90
N ALA A 146 3.56 -5.15 14.23
CA ALA A 146 4.76 -5.95 14.05
C ALA A 146 5.86 -5.24 13.22
N GLY A 147 5.46 -4.30 12.36
CA GLY A 147 6.36 -3.41 11.61
C GLY A 147 6.83 -2.18 12.39
N GLY A 148 6.44 -2.02 13.66
CA GLY A 148 6.83 -0.90 14.52
C GLY A 148 5.97 0.36 14.35
N LEU A 149 4.83 0.28 13.67
CA LEU A 149 3.86 1.38 13.63
C LEU A 149 2.96 1.34 14.86
N SER A 150 2.53 2.50 15.32
CA SER A 150 1.56 2.65 16.42
C SER A 150 0.28 3.32 15.93
N GLN A 151 -0.88 2.94 16.47
CA GLN A 151 -2.14 3.61 16.19
C GLN A 151 -2.08 5.08 16.63
N ALA A 152 -2.32 6.01 15.70
CA ALA A 152 -2.29 7.44 15.97
C ALA A 152 -3.68 8.07 16.14
N ARG A 153 -4.67 7.64 15.33
CA ARG A 153 -6.06 8.14 15.34
C ARG A 153 -6.98 7.21 14.57
N VAL A 154 -8.29 7.36 14.79
CA VAL A 154 -9.35 6.75 13.97
C VAL A 154 -9.88 7.79 12.98
N LEU A 155 -9.99 7.42 11.71
CA LEU A 155 -10.62 8.23 10.66
C LEU A 155 -11.89 7.52 10.21
N LEU A 156 -13.01 8.24 10.14
CA LEU A 156 -14.28 7.72 9.66
C LEU A 156 -14.54 8.25 8.25
N THR A 157 -14.76 7.34 7.30
CA THR A 157 -15.28 7.68 5.99
C THR A 157 -16.80 7.76 6.09
N ILE A 158 -17.36 8.97 5.94
CA ILE A 158 -18.81 9.19 5.90
C ILE A 158 -19.15 9.54 4.45
N LEU A 159 -20.01 8.75 3.82
CA LEU A 159 -20.39 8.92 2.42
C LEU A 159 -21.90 9.12 2.26
N ARG A 160 -22.28 9.88 1.24
CA ARG A 160 -23.63 9.89 0.68
C ARG A 160 -23.62 8.98 -0.55
N PRO A 161 -24.46 7.93 -0.62
CA PRO A 161 -24.39 6.95 -1.72
C PRO A 161 -24.64 7.54 -3.11
N THR A 162 -25.40 8.63 -3.20
CA THR A 162 -25.70 9.32 -4.46
C THR A 162 -25.81 10.83 -4.26
N LEU A 163 -25.35 11.60 -5.25
CA LEU A 163 -25.56 13.05 -5.35
C LEU A 163 -26.88 13.40 -6.07
N GLU A 164 -27.63 12.41 -6.54
CA GLU A 164 -28.94 12.61 -7.16
C GLU A 164 -29.94 13.21 -6.15
N ASN A 165 -30.93 13.94 -6.67
CA ASN A 165 -32.00 14.59 -5.90
C ASN A 165 -31.51 15.60 -4.85
N LEU A 166 -30.33 16.19 -5.07
CA LEU A 166 -29.96 17.42 -4.38
C LEU A 166 -30.78 18.57 -4.96
N SER A 167 -31.62 19.19 -4.14
CA SER A 167 -32.16 20.52 -4.46
C SER A 167 -30.99 21.46 -4.71
N PRO A 168 -31.04 22.33 -5.74
CA PRO A 168 -30.03 23.35 -5.94
C PRO A 168 -29.85 24.15 -4.64
N ALA A 169 -28.61 24.43 -4.25
CA ALA A 169 -28.36 25.36 -3.16
C ALA A 169 -28.98 26.72 -3.53
N HIS A 170 -29.90 27.20 -2.69
CA HIS A 170 -30.51 28.53 -2.81
C HIS A 170 -29.51 29.64 -2.52
#